data_AF-A0A093QAH6-F1
#
_entry.id   AF-A0A093QAH6-F1
#
_cell.length_a   1.000
_cell.length_b   1.000
_cell.length_c   1.000
_cell.angle_alpha   90.00
_cell.angle_beta   90.00
_cell.angle_gamma   90.00
#
_symmetry.space_group_name_H-M   'P 1'
#
loop_
_entity.id
_entity.type
_entity.pdbx_description
1 polymer ?
#
loop_
_entity_poly.entity_id
_entity_poly.type
_entity_poly.pdbx_seq_one_letter_code
_entity_poly.pdbx_strand_id
1 'polypeptide(L)' 'TDFCGPPKTVPHASIRVKKPYYMGQVLHFKCQSGYDKRPPTCGTSTCKNMNGNITWTPLDVRCTNDSN' A
#
# COMPACT_ATOMS: atom_id res chain seq x y z
N THR A 1 2.72 3.15 -22.47
CA THR A 1 2.56 3.77 -21.14
C THR A 1 2.24 2.68 -20.15
N ASP A 2 3.18 2.39 -19.26
CA ASP A 2 3.08 1.32 -18.27
C ASP A 2 2.37 1.83 -17.01
N PHE A 3 1.23 1.23 -16.69
CA PHE A 3 0.41 1.59 -15.53
C PHE A 3 0.28 0.40 -14.59
N CYS A 4 0.32 0.66 -13.28
CA CYS A 4 -0.09 -0.36 -12.33
C CYS A 4 -1.62 -0.48 -12.31
N GLY A 5 -2.09 -1.71 -12.10
CA GLY A 5 -3.47 -1.95 -11.70
C GLY A 5 -3.82 -1.28 -10.36
N PRO A 6 -5.07 -1.37 -9.91
CA PRO A 6 -5.44 -0.94 -8.57
C PRO A 6 -4.56 -1.61 -7.50
N PRO A 7 -4.04 -0.86 -6.51
CA PRO A 7 -3.23 -1.44 -5.45
C PRO A 7 -4.01 -2.39 -4.57
N LYS A 8 -3.30 -3.29 -3.89
CA LYS A 8 -3.91 -4.13 -2.85
C LYS A 8 -4.56 -3.23 -1.80
N THR A 9 -5.83 -3.49 -1.53
CA THR A 9 -6.56 -2.90 -0.43
C THR A 9 -6.07 -3.51 0.88
N VAL A 10 -5.47 -2.69 1.73
CA VAL A 10 -5.12 -3.09 3.09
C VAL A 10 -6.31 -2.75 3.99
N PRO A 11 -6.87 -3.74 4.72
CA PRO A 11 -7.98 -3.48 5.62
C PRO A 11 -7.54 -2.49 6.70
N HIS A 12 -8.42 -1.55 7.03
CA HIS A 12 -8.14 -0.48 8.01
C HIS A 12 -6.94 0.40 7.66
N ALA A 13 -6.56 0.50 6.38
CA ALA A 13 -5.58 1.46 5.90
C ALA A 13 -6.20 2.41 4.87
N SER A 14 -5.63 3.60 4.77
CA SER A 14 -5.97 4.60 3.75
C SER A 14 -4.74 4.93 2.91
N ILE A 15 -4.95 5.11 1.61
CA ILE A 15 -3.93 5.57 0.67
C ILE A 15 -4.27 6.97 0.15
N ARG A 16 -3.25 7.80 -0.06
CA ARG A 16 -3.41 9.16 -0.59
C ARG A 16 -2.93 9.25 -2.04
N VAL A 17 -3.53 8.47 -2.94
CA VAL A 17 -3.28 8.62 -4.38
C VAL A 17 -4.59 8.54 -5.15
N LYS A 18 -4.74 9.47 -6.10
CA LYS A 18 -5.81 9.45 -7.10
C LYS A 18 -5.27 8.85 -8.39
N LYS A 19 -6.13 8.12 -9.10
CA LYS A 19 -5.84 7.57 -10.43
C LYS A 19 -5.49 8.69 -11.42
N PRO A 20 -4.68 8.41 -12.46
CA PRO A 20 -4.11 7.09 -12.84
C PRO A 20 -2.84 6.70 -12.05
N TYR A 21 -2.51 5.40 -12.04
CA TYR A 21 -1.34 4.86 -11.33
C TYR A 21 -0.16 4.64 -12.28
N TYR A 22 0.82 5.55 -12.25
CA TYR A 22 1.98 5.49 -13.12
C TYR A 22 3.05 4.52 -12.60
N MET A 23 3.83 3.92 -13.50
CA MET A 23 5.02 3.17 -13.14
C MET A 23 6.04 4.07 -12.43
N GLY A 24 6.62 3.58 -11.33
CA GLY A 24 7.48 4.36 -10.43
C GLY A 24 6.73 5.13 -9.33
N GLN A 25 5.40 5.15 -9.34
CA GLN A 25 4.62 5.85 -8.33
C GLN A 25 4.71 5.17 -6.96
N VAL A 26 4.82 5.97 -5.90
CA VAL A 26 4.89 5.50 -4.51
C VAL A 26 3.57 5.79 -3.80
N LEU A 27 2.93 4.75 -3.30
CA LEU A 27 1.74 4.80 -2.46
C LEU A 27 2.14 4.77 -0.99
N HIS A 28 1.72 5.79 -0.26
CA HIS A 28 1.85 5.84 1.19
C HIS A 28 0.58 5.27 1.82
N PHE A 29 0.71 4.11 2.45
CA PHE A 29 -0.33 3.46 3.25
C PHE A 29 -0.20 3.93 4.69
N LYS A 30 -1.31 4.37 5.25
CA LYS A 30 -1.41 4.75 6.65
C LYS A 30 -2.57 4.01 7.29
N CYS A 31 -2.34 3.31 8.39
CA CYS A 31 -3.42 2.70 9.16
C CYS A 31 -4.39 3.77 9.68
N GLN A 32 -5.66 3.41 9.75
CA GLN A 32 -6.69 4.20 10.40
C GLN A 32 -6.43 4.23 11.91
N SER A 33 -6.83 5.34 12.54
CA SER A 33 -6.72 5.51 13.99
C SER A 33 -7.39 4.35 14.73
N GLY A 34 -6.64 3.67 15.60
CA GLY A 34 -7.10 2.50 16.36
C GLY A 34 -6.54 1.17 15.84
N TYR A 35 -6.02 1.14 14.60
CA TYR A 35 -5.31 -0.01 14.01
C TYR A 35 -3.80 0.24 13.86
N ASP A 36 -3.33 1.40 14.31
CA ASP A 36 -1.93 1.79 14.41
C ASP A 36 -1.28 1.38 15.76
N LYS A 37 -1.83 0.37 16.43
CA LYS A 37 -1.33 -0.05 17.75
C LYS A 37 -0.01 -0.84 17.69
N ARG A 38 0.31 -1.47 16.55
CA ARG A 38 1.54 -2.26 16.37
C ARG A 38 2.31 -1.82 15.12
N PRO A 39 3.59 -1.46 15.23
CA PRO A 39 4.43 -1.22 14.05
C PRO A 39 4.65 -2.53 13.27
N PRO A 40 4.71 -2.47 11.92
CA PRO A 40 4.61 -1.28 11.08
C PRO A 40 3.15 -0.86 10.79
N THR A 41 2.82 0.35 11.23
CA THR A 41 1.50 1.01 11.06
C THR A 41 1.41 1.85 9.79
N CYS A 42 2.55 2.00 9.12
CA CYS A 42 2.72 2.76 7.89
C CYS A 42 3.61 1.95 6.97
N GLY A 43 3.32 2.01 5.67
CA GLY A 43 4.15 1.36 4.67
C GLY A 43 4.08 2.09 3.35
N THR A 44 5.05 1.84 2.48
CA THR A 44 5.05 2.36 1.12
C THR A 44 5.07 1.25 0.09
N SER A 45 4.12 1.26 -0.85
CA SER A 45 4.16 0.35 -2.00
C SER A 45 4.51 1.14 -3.25
N THR A 46 5.47 0.66 -4.02
CA THR A 46 5.91 1.32 -5.25
C THR A 46 5.43 0.51 -6.45
N CYS A 47 4.92 1.18 -7.47
CA CYS A 47 4.62 0.52 -8.73
C CYS A 47 5.93 0.23 -9.46
N LYS A 48 6.32 -1.05 -9.55
CA LYS A 48 7.55 -1.46 -10.24
C LYS A 48 7.26 -2.66 -11.14
N ASN A 49 8.04 -2.76 -12.21
CA ASN A 49 8.06 -3.97 -13.01
C ASN A 49 8.88 -5.03 -12.25
N MET A 50 8.19 -6.03 -11.70
CA MET A 50 8.82 -7.22 -11.16
C MET A 50 8.81 -8.32 -12.21
N ASN A 51 10.00 -8.63 -12.72
CA ASN A 51 10.23 -9.79 -13.57
C ASN A 51 9.37 -9.83 -14.86
N GLY A 52 9.08 -8.67 -15.45
CA GLY A 52 8.21 -8.52 -16.62
C GLY A 52 6.77 -8.14 -16.29
N ASN A 53 6.37 -8.14 -15.01
CA ASN A 53 5.01 -7.82 -14.59
C ASN A 53 4.94 -6.53 -13.76
N ILE A 54 4.18 -5.55 -14.25
CA ILE A 54 4.01 -4.26 -13.58
C ILE A 54 3.03 -4.45 -12.43
N THR A 55 3.58 -4.50 -11.22
CA THR A 55 2.80 -4.75 -10.01
C THR A 55 3.27 -3.86 -8.86
N TRP A 56 2.44 -3.80 -7.84
CA TRP A 56 2.76 -3.09 -6.60
C TRP A 56 3.76 -3.90 -5.79
N THR A 57 4.78 -3.23 -5.24
CA THR A 57 5.74 -3.91 -4.36
C THR A 57 5.05 -4.49 -3.14
N PRO A 58 5.52 -5.66 -2.64
CA PRO A 58 5.01 -6.22 -1.41
C PRO A 58 5.12 -5.18 -0.30
N LEU A 59 4.11 -5.17 0.55
CA LEU A 59 3.95 -4.23 1.64
C LEU A 59 3.70 -5.03 2.91
N ASP A 60 4.58 -4.88 3.89
CA ASP A 60 4.48 -5.56 5.19
C ASP A 60 3.69 -4.76 6.23
N VAL A 61 2.82 -3.83 5.79
CA VAL A 61 1.97 -3.08 6.74
C VAL A 61 0.87 -3.99 7.29
N ARG A 62 0.69 -3.98 8.60
CA ARG A 62 -0.36 -4.76 9.27
C ARG A 62 -1.15 -3.86 10.21
N CYS A 63 -2.25 -3.32 9.69
CA CYS A 63 -3.20 -2.54 10.48
C CYS A 63 -4.03 -3.50 11.33
N THR A 64 -3.51 -3.83 12.51
CA THR A 64 -4.15 -4.71 13.48
C THR A 64 -4.51 -3.92 14.71
N ASN A 65 -5.76 -4.05 15.16
CA ASN A 65 -6.15 -3.56 16.48
C ASN A 65 -5.72 -4.62 17.49
N ASP A 66 -4.93 -4.22 18.48
CA ASP A 66 -4.65 -5.02 19.67
C ASP A 66 -5.97 -5.18 20.45
N SER A 67 -6.76 -6.15 20.01
CA SER A 67 -7.97 -6.63 20.69
C SER A 67 -7.87 -8.14 20.68
N ASN A 68 -6.96 -8.63 21.54
CA ASN A 68 -6.98 -10.01 22.02
C ASN A 68 -7.83 -10.04 23.30
#